data_AF-A0AAJ5EIQ3-F1
#
_entry.id   AF-A0AAJ5EIQ3-F1
#
_cell.length_a   1.000
_cell.length_b   1.000
_cell.length_c   1.000
_cell.angle_alpha   90.00
_cell.angle_beta   90.00
_cell.angle_gamma   90.00
#
_symmetry.space_group_name_H-M   'P 1'
#
loop_
_entity.id
_entity.type
_entity.pdbx_description
1 polymer ?
#
loop_
_entity_poly.entity_id
_entity_poly.type
_entity_poly.pdbx_seq_one_letter_code
_entity_poly.pdbx_strand_id
1 'polypeptide(L)' 'MNYTNLQLDETALSIAEDLLSELECDNGWFKMTARIAAQIDSLLKENGYTGTVVWFSDADLIEHQIEY' A
#
# COMPACT_ATOMS: atom_id res chain seq x y z
N MET A 1 17.99 2.11 -2.20
CA MET A 1 16.75 2.59 -1.56
C MET A 1 15.70 1.53 -1.84
N ASN A 2 15.20 0.84 -0.83
CA ASN A 2 14.23 -0.24 -1.01
C ASN A 2 12.87 0.39 -1.25
N TYR A 3 12.40 0.32 -2.50
CA TYR A 3 11.05 0.69 -2.87
C TYR A 3 10.16 -0.54 -2.75
N THR A 4 8.95 -0.32 -2.27
CA THR A 4 7.89 -1.31 -2.18
C THR A 4 6.75 -0.77 -3.02
N ASN A 5 6.20 -1.63 -3.85
CA ASN A 5 5.00 -1.37 -4.60
C ASN A 5 3.81 -1.86 -3.79
N LEU A 6 2.75 -1.07 -3.71
CA LEU A 6 1.54 -1.43 -2.99
C LEU A 6 0.37 -1.38 -3.95
N GLN A 7 -0.43 -2.44 -3.95
CA GLN A 7 -1.72 -2.47 -4.62
C GLN A 7 -2.81 -2.56 -3.56
N LEU A 8 -3.77 -1.65 -3.68
CA LEU A 8 -4.89 -1.50 -2.75
C LEU A 8 -6.19 -1.73 -3.51
N ASP A 9 -7.13 -2.40 -2.86
CA ASP A 9 -8.51 -2.42 -3.29
C ASP A 9 -9.13 -1.01 -3.23
N GLU A 10 -10.20 -0.79 -4.00
CA GLU A 10 -10.90 0.50 -4.11
C GLU A 10 -11.21 1.17 -2.77
N THR A 11 -11.56 0.38 -1.75
CA THR A 11 -11.87 0.88 -0.41
C THR A 11 -10.62 1.34 0.33
N ALA A 12 -9.54 0.55 0.32
CA ALA A 12 -8.27 0.95 0.93
C ALA A 12 -7.62 2.13 0.19
N LEU A 13 -7.82 2.19 -1.14
CA LEU A 13 -7.35 3.28 -1.99
C LEU A 13 -8.08 4.58 -1.62
N SER A 14 -9.40 4.57 -1.39
CA SER A 14 -10.11 5.75 -0.89
C SER A 14 -9.65 6.19 0.51
N ILE A 15 -9.29 5.26 1.39
CA ILE A 15 -8.81 5.59 2.75
C ILE A 15 -7.41 6.23 2.67
N ALA A 16 -6.51 5.63 1.88
CA ALA A 16 -5.13 6.08 1.74
C ALA A 16 -4.93 7.06 0.58
N GLU A 17 -6.00 7.53 -0.08
CA GLU A 17 -5.98 8.39 -1.27
C GLU A 17 -5.07 9.61 -1.09
N ASP A 18 -5.15 10.24 0.08
CA ASP A 18 -4.37 11.43 0.42
C ASP A 18 -2.85 11.14 0.39
N LEU A 19 -2.43 10.00 0.96
CA LEU A 19 -1.04 9.55 0.95
C LEU A 19 -0.58 9.05 -0.43
N LEU A 20 -1.48 8.42 -1.18
CA LEU A 20 -1.19 7.82 -2.48
C LEU A 20 -1.18 8.84 -3.63
N SER A 21 -1.94 9.94 -3.49
CA SER A 21 -2.02 10.99 -4.51
C SER A 21 -0.67 11.64 -4.82
N GLU A 22 0.25 11.64 -3.85
CA GLU A 22 1.61 12.16 -4.05
C GLU A 22 2.59 11.10 -4.57
N LEU A 23 2.16 9.85 -4.71
CA LEU A 23 3.01 8.72 -5.09
C LEU A 23 2.87 8.38 -6.57
N GLU A 24 3.94 7.83 -7.13
CA GLU A 24 3.91 7.30 -8.49
C GLU A 24 3.06 6.03 -8.51
N CYS A 25 1.94 6.10 -9.25
CA CYS A 25 1.11 4.94 -9.56
C CYS A 25 1.46 4.42 -10.96
N ASP A 26 1.95 3.19 -11.03
CA ASP A 26 2.20 2.49 -12.29
C ASP A 26 1.29 1.27 -12.37
N ASN A 27 0.33 1.29 -13.31
CA ASN A 27 -0.55 0.16 -13.59
C ASN A 27 -1.31 -0.41 -12.36
N GLY A 28 -1.70 0.47 -11.42
CA GLY A 28 -2.39 0.10 -10.17
C GLY A 28 -1.45 -0.20 -8.99
N TRP A 29 -0.14 -0.14 -9.20
CA TRP A 29 0.88 -0.27 -8.17
C TRP A 29 1.43 1.07 -7.76
N PHE A 30 1.31 1.40 -6.47
CA PHE A 30 1.86 2.61 -5.90
C PHE A 30 3.28 2.36 -5.43
N LYS A 31 4.24 2.99 -6.07
CA LYS A 31 5.64 2.89 -5.70
C LYS A 31 5.94 3.80 -4.52
N MET A 32 6.35 3.21 -3.42
CA MET A 32 6.58 3.92 -2.17
C MET A 32 7.76 3.35 -1.39
N THR A 33 8.07 3.97 -0.27
CA THR A 33 9.08 3.42 0.67
C THR A 33 8.39 2.65 1.78
N ALA A 34 9.14 1.76 2.46
CA ALA A 34 8.63 1.02 3.63
C ALA A 34 8.05 1.93 4.73
N ARG A 35 8.46 3.20 4.80
CA ARG A 35 7.91 4.18 5.74
C ARG A 35 6.48 4.62 5.38
N ILE A 36 6.21 4.83 4.08
CA ILE A 36 4.85 5.14 3.62
C ILE A 36 3.98 3.89 3.75
N ALA A 37 4.53 2.72 3.44
CA ALA A 37 3.85 1.44 3.65
C ALA A 37 3.34 1.26 5.08
N ALA A 38 4.20 1.47 6.08
CA ALA A 38 3.82 1.41 7.49
C ALA A 38 2.78 2.45 7.91
N GLN A 39 2.79 3.64 7.28
CA GLN A 39 1.77 4.67 7.52
C GLN A 39 0.41 4.24 6.96
N ILE A 40 0.38 3.67 5.75
CA ILE A 40 -0.86 3.17 5.15
C ILE A 40 -1.40 1.99 5.98
N ASP A 41 -0.57 1.04 6.40
CA ASP A 41 -0.99 -0.04 7.31
C ASP A 41 -1.64 0.48 8.60
N SER A 42 -1.05 1.50 9.21
CA SER A 42 -1.60 2.12 10.42
C SER A 42 -2.93 2.82 10.11
N LEU A 43 -3.00 3.59 9.02
CA LEU A 43 -4.20 4.31 8.59
C LEU A 43 -5.37 3.35 8.31
N LEU A 44 -5.11 2.23 7.63
CA LEU A 44 -6.10 1.20 7.32
C LEU A 44 -6.63 0.57 8.60
N LYS A 45 -5.74 0.19 9.55
CA LYS A 45 -6.15 -0.33 10.85
C LYS A 45 -6.96 0.67 11.67
N GLU A 46 -6.54 1.93 11.71
CA GLU A 46 -7.25 2.98 12.43
C GLU A 46 -8.64 3.28 11.86
N ASN A 47 -8.81 3.14 10.54
CA ASN A 47 -10.12 3.24 9.90
C ASN A 47 -10.95 1.97 10.00
N GLY A 48 -10.42 0.89 10.60
CA GLY A 48 -11.11 -0.40 10.68
C GLY A 48 -11.34 -1.02 9.29
N TYR A 49 -10.43 -0.74 8.34
CA TYR A 49 -10.49 -1.33 7.01
C TYR A 49 -10.54 -2.84 7.11
N THR A 50 -11.47 -3.45 6.37
CA THR A 50 -11.62 -4.90 6.28
C THR A 50 -11.55 -5.29 4.81
N GLY A 51 -10.51 -6.03 4.44
CA GLY A 51 -10.24 -6.36 3.04
C GLY A 51 -8.78 -6.72 2.80
N THR A 52 -8.42 -6.89 1.54
CA THR A 52 -7.08 -7.29 1.14
C THR A 52 -6.24 -6.11 0.70
N VAL A 53 -4.93 -6.21 0.91
CA VAL A 53 -3.93 -5.38 0.26
C VAL A 53 -2.78 -6.26 -0.21
N VAL A 54 -2.11 -5.86 -1.29
CA VAL A 54 -0.97 -6.60 -1.83
C VAL A 54 0.27 -5.71 -1.77
N TRP A 55 1.27 -6.17 -1.03
CA TRP A 55 2.58 -5.55 -0.91
C TRP A 55 3.58 -6.30 -1.77
N PHE A 56 4.21 -5.62 -2.71
CA PHE A 56 5.29 -6.18 -3.50
C PHE A 56 6.60 -5.47 -3.19
N SER A 57 7.55 -6.19 -2.60
CA SER A 57 8.87 -5.62 -2.32
C SER A 57 9.81 -5.90 -3.49
N ASP A 58 10.21 -4.86 -4.23
CA ASP A 58 11.15 -4.97 -5.36
C ASP A 58 12.51 -5.54 -4.93
N ALA A 59 12.91 -5.23 -3.69
CA ALA A 59 14.17 -5.68 -3.11
C ALA A 59 14.21 -7.19 -2.83
N ASP A 60 13.06 -7.79 -2.49
CA ASP A 60 12.95 -9.20 -2.11
C ASP A 60 12.28 -10.04 -3.21
N LEU A 61 11.67 -9.37 -4.21
CA LEU A 61 10.81 -9.96 -5.24
C LEU A 61 9.69 -10.84 -4.64
N ILE A 62 9.22 -10.48 -3.45
CA ILE A 62 8.15 -11.19 -2.75
C ILE A 62 6.87 -10.35 -2.75
N GLU A 63 5.78 -11.01 -3.13
CA GLU A 63 4.41 -10.55 -2.99
C GLU A 63 3.85 -11.02 -1.63
N HIS A 64 3.41 -10.07 -0.82
CA HIS A 64 2.78 -10.28 0.47
C HIS A 64 1.35 -9.75 0.42
N GLN A 65 0.38 -10.65 0.43
CA GLN A 65 -1.01 -10.30 0.61
C GLN A 65 -1.32 -10.21 2.10
N ILE A 66 -1.88 -9.08 2.54
CA ILE A 66 -2.32 -8.87 3.91
C ILE A 66 -3.84 -8.70 3.88
N GLU A 67 -4.52 -9.51 4.68
CA GLU A 67 -5.95 -9.39 4.98
C GLU A 67 -6.11 -8.61 6.29
N TYR A 68 -6.83 -7.50 6.24
CA TYR A 68 -7.25 -6.70 7.40
C TYR A 68 -8.67 -7.05 7.83
#